data_AF-A0A9D0M262-F1
#
_entry.id   AF-A0A9D0M262-F1
#
_cell.length_a   1.000
_cell.length_b   1.000
_cell.length_c   1.000
_cell.angle_alpha   90.00
_cell.angle_beta   90.00
_cell.angle_gamma   90.00
#
_symmetry.space_group_name_H-M   'P 1'
#
loop_
_entity.id
_entity.type
_entity.pdbx_description
1 polymer ?
#
loop_
_entity_poly.entity_id
_entity_poly.type
_entity_poly.pdbx_seq_one_letter_code
_entity_poly.pdbx_strand_id
1 'polypeptide(L)'
;MKFDIFNHVAISAGAGSGKTYTLSRRYVNILLGFNLFSETLSQEVDFDRLDPCPPDRIVTITYTEAGALEMRGRIFSLVQKIIAYSGGKLDGEDNDYKSIDKAMRRFSADEKAMGHIVATLQDAIRRLPESVISTIHSYCLHLIDSYGDYIGMDASPSVIADDEKNVIFDEVYKNETNNQSKLVEEIDETVSFYKLSDVARKFCFDAGFRRAFSRYADDLKNETIDLRNIWLAMLLEEHLKDIAEGLDASREMAQLDERKRDYYDALLGNFEAVLGGETEFQPYKGQLRTTKKLPKALLDRVRKAKSAIDALKDTAVNTPS
;
A
#
# COMPACT_ATOMS: atom_id res chain seq x y z
N MET A 1 -11.54 15.56 22.89
CA MET A 1 -11.59 15.59 21.42
C MET A 1 -11.66 14.20 20.79
N LYS A 2 -11.02 13.17 21.35
CA LYS A 2 -10.85 11.86 20.68
C LYS A 2 -12.14 11.07 20.38
N PHE A 3 -13.22 11.35 21.09
CA PHE A 3 -14.52 10.67 20.94
C PHE A 3 -15.53 11.48 20.12
N ASP A 4 -15.14 12.67 19.65
CA ASP A 4 -16.06 13.60 19.01
C ASP A 4 -16.53 13.08 17.65
N ILE A 5 -17.82 13.25 17.38
CA ILE A 5 -18.48 12.83 16.14
C ILE A 5 -18.80 14.00 15.21
N PHE A 6 -18.74 15.23 15.72
CA PHE A 6 -19.12 16.42 14.96
C PHE A 6 -17.95 16.99 14.12
N ASN A 7 -16.73 16.55 14.38
CA ASN A 7 -15.53 16.99 13.67
C ASN A 7 -14.75 15.81 13.07
N HIS A 8 -13.94 16.12 12.05
CA HIS A 8 -12.91 15.20 11.57
C HIS A 8 -11.79 15.11 12.60
N VAL A 9 -11.45 13.88 12.99
CA VAL A 9 -10.43 13.61 14.01
C VAL A 9 -9.40 12.65 13.44
N ALA A 10 -8.13 13.03 13.49
CA ALA A 10 -7.00 12.15 13.27
C ALA A 10 -6.38 11.79 14.63
N ILE A 11 -6.23 10.49 14.90
CA ILE A 11 -5.67 10.00 16.16
C ILE A 11 -4.33 9.33 15.86
N SER A 12 -3.23 9.97 16.29
CA SER A 12 -1.91 9.34 16.30
C SER A 12 -1.76 8.51 17.56
N ALA A 13 -1.46 7.22 17.40
CA ALA A 13 -1.44 6.28 18.50
C ALA A 13 -0.42 5.16 18.27
N GLY A 14 0.55 5.01 19.18
CA GLY A 14 1.54 3.91 19.18
C GLY A 14 0.94 2.54 19.52
N ALA A 15 1.76 1.49 19.56
CA ALA A 15 1.31 0.18 20.02
C ALA A 15 0.80 0.26 21.47
N GLY A 16 -0.29 -0.46 21.80
CA GLY A 16 -0.86 -0.50 23.16
C GLY A 16 -1.58 0.78 23.64
N SER A 17 -1.65 1.84 22.84
CA SER A 17 -2.22 3.15 23.24
C SER A 17 -3.76 3.23 23.31
N GLY A 18 -4.47 2.10 23.20
CA GLY A 18 -5.93 2.08 23.32
C GLY A 18 -6.69 2.60 22.07
N LYS A 19 -6.16 2.34 20.87
CA LYS A 19 -6.84 2.66 19.59
C LYS A 19 -8.23 2.06 19.52
N THR A 20 -8.32 0.74 19.70
CA THR A 20 -9.59 -0.02 19.68
C THR A 20 -10.55 0.48 20.76
N TYR A 21 -10.05 0.79 21.95
CA TYR A 21 -10.83 1.37 23.05
C TYR A 21 -11.50 2.69 22.63
N THR A 22 -10.76 3.54 21.90
CA THR A 22 -11.25 4.85 21.46
C THR A 22 -12.25 4.72 20.32
N LEU A 23 -11.94 3.89 19.32
CA LEU A 23 -12.81 3.68 18.16
C LEU A 23 -14.14 3.05 18.54
N SER A 24 -14.17 2.07 19.44
CA SER A 24 -15.42 1.42 19.85
C SER A 24 -16.38 2.39 20.53
N ARG A 25 -15.84 3.33 21.33
CA ARG A 25 -16.63 4.36 22.01
C ARG A 25 -17.11 5.44 21.07
N ARG A 26 -16.27 5.81 20.09
CA ARG A 26 -16.67 6.71 19.02
C ARG A 26 -17.79 6.10 18.17
N TYR A 27 -17.71 4.80 17.85
CA TYR A 27 -18.78 4.09 17.17
C TYR A 27 -20.10 4.17 17.96
N VAL A 28 -20.07 3.96 19.29
CA VAL A 28 -21.26 4.14 20.14
C VAL A 28 -21.78 5.58 20.12
N ASN A 29 -20.91 6.59 20.16
CA ASN A 29 -21.36 7.98 20.02
C ASN A 29 -22.07 8.23 18.68
N ILE A 30 -21.56 7.66 17.59
CA ILE A 30 -22.19 7.76 16.25
C ILE A 30 -23.55 7.06 16.25
N LEU A 31 -23.67 5.87 16.85
CA LEU A 31 -24.95 5.17 17.01
C LEU A 31 -25.98 6.04 17.72
N LEU A 32 -25.56 6.77 18.74
CA LEU A 32 -26.43 7.59 19.58
C LEU A 32 -26.77 8.95 18.99
N GLY A 33 -25.98 9.44 18.04
CA GLY A 33 -26.08 10.79 17.48
C GLY A 33 -25.53 11.89 18.40
N PHE A 34 -24.82 11.54 19.49
CA PHE A 34 -24.16 12.49 20.38
C PHE A 34 -23.00 11.87 21.17
N ASN A 35 -22.22 12.71 21.85
CA ASN A 35 -21.04 12.30 22.61
C ASN A 35 -21.36 11.77 24.03
N LEU A 36 -21.88 10.54 24.12
CA LEU A 36 -22.02 9.82 25.39
C LEU A 36 -20.66 9.71 26.10
N PHE A 37 -19.67 9.15 25.41
CA PHE A 37 -18.28 9.17 25.86
C PHE A 37 -17.64 10.50 25.46
N SER A 38 -17.19 11.28 26.44
CA SER A 38 -16.48 12.54 26.21
C SER A 38 -15.38 12.76 27.25
N GLU A 39 -14.39 13.58 26.86
CA GLU A 39 -13.34 14.06 27.76
C GLU A 39 -13.76 15.33 28.50
N THR A 40 -14.69 16.10 27.91
CA THR A 40 -15.16 17.38 28.43
C THR A 40 -16.50 17.19 29.14
N LEU A 41 -16.67 17.87 30.28
CA LEU A 41 -17.85 17.74 31.14
C LEU A 41 -19.09 18.48 30.63
N SER A 42 -18.93 19.41 29.68
CA SER A 42 -19.94 20.41 29.31
C SER A 42 -20.40 20.27 27.85
N GLN A 43 -21.26 19.29 27.60
CA GLN A 43 -22.12 19.30 26.41
C GLN A 43 -23.55 19.09 26.88
N GLU A 44 -24.37 20.14 26.79
CA GLU A 44 -25.82 19.99 26.77
C GLU A 44 -26.19 19.24 25.50
N VAL A 45 -27.09 18.26 25.64
CA VAL A 45 -27.57 17.45 24.50
C VAL A 45 -28.94 17.97 24.14
N ASP A 46 -29.07 18.51 22.93
CA ASP A 46 -30.37 18.84 22.35
C ASP A 46 -30.99 17.58 21.75
N PHE A 47 -31.81 16.89 22.54
CA PHE A 47 -32.42 15.62 22.17
C PHE A 47 -33.37 15.72 20.97
N ASP A 48 -33.87 16.91 20.64
CA ASP A 48 -34.79 17.11 19.52
C ASP A 48 -34.06 17.29 18.18
N ARG A 49 -32.73 17.42 18.22
CA ARG A 49 -31.85 17.57 17.05
C ARG A 49 -30.83 16.43 16.89
N LEU A 50 -31.03 15.32 17.59
CA LEU A 50 -30.15 14.16 17.43
C LEU A 50 -30.30 13.56 16.04
N ASP A 51 -29.18 13.05 15.53
CA ASP A 51 -29.12 12.25 14.30
C ASP A 51 -28.44 10.90 14.60
N PRO A 52 -29.14 9.95 15.26
CA PRO A 52 -28.62 8.62 15.53
C PRO A 52 -28.36 7.89 14.22
N CYS A 53 -27.15 7.36 14.05
CA CYS A 53 -26.77 6.67 12.83
C CYS A 53 -26.88 5.14 13.02
N PRO A 54 -27.72 4.44 12.24
CA PRO A 54 -27.84 3.00 12.37
C PRO A 54 -26.58 2.25 11.88
N PRO A 55 -26.35 1.00 12.32
CA PRO A 55 -25.09 0.29 12.05
C PRO A 55 -24.71 0.15 10.57
N ASP A 56 -25.71 -0.03 9.69
CA ASP A 56 -25.57 -0.15 8.23
C ASP A 56 -25.10 1.14 7.54
N ARG A 57 -25.18 2.28 8.25
CA ARG A 57 -24.72 3.59 7.77
C ARG A 57 -23.38 4.02 8.36
N ILE A 58 -22.72 3.14 9.13
CA ILE A 58 -21.40 3.39 9.71
C ILE A 58 -20.37 2.49 9.05
N VAL A 59 -19.47 3.10 8.27
CA VAL A 59 -18.36 2.38 7.62
C VAL A 59 -17.13 2.40 8.52
N THR A 60 -16.67 1.22 8.94
CA THR A 60 -15.44 1.01 9.71
C THR A 60 -14.48 0.11 8.93
N ILE A 61 -13.34 0.66 8.53
CA ILE A 61 -12.36 -0.03 7.70
C ILE A 61 -11.12 -0.39 8.51
N THR A 62 -10.65 -1.63 8.36
CA THR A 62 -9.40 -2.12 8.95
C THR A 62 -8.44 -2.62 7.88
N TYR A 63 -7.17 -2.83 8.26
CA TYR A 63 -6.17 -3.39 7.34
C TYR A 63 -6.37 -4.90 7.11
N THR A 64 -6.80 -5.63 8.14
CA THR A 64 -6.98 -7.09 8.09
C THR A 64 -8.39 -7.50 8.50
N GLU A 65 -8.83 -8.66 8.00
CA GLU A 65 -10.12 -9.28 8.37
C GLU A 65 -10.16 -9.63 9.86
N ALA A 66 -9.04 -10.09 10.43
CA ALA A 66 -8.92 -10.33 11.87
C ALA A 66 -9.15 -9.04 12.69
N GLY A 67 -8.60 -7.90 12.21
CA GLY A 67 -8.83 -6.60 12.84
C GLY A 67 -10.28 -6.13 12.73
N ALA A 68 -10.94 -6.39 11.59
CA ALA A 68 -12.37 -6.10 11.43
C ALA A 68 -13.21 -6.93 12.42
N LEU A 69 -12.91 -8.23 12.54
CA LEU A 69 -13.61 -9.14 13.46
C LEU A 69 -13.41 -8.74 14.92
N GLU A 70 -12.18 -8.40 15.31
CA GLU A 70 -11.87 -7.88 16.65
C GLU A 70 -12.68 -6.60 16.94
N MET A 71 -12.69 -5.66 15.98
CA MET A 71 -13.42 -4.40 16.11
C MET A 71 -14.93 -4.62 16.27
N ARG A 72 -15.51 -5.52 15.46
CA ARG A 72 -16.92 -5.93 15.55
C ARG A 72 -17.24 -6.52 16.92
N GLY A 73 -16.44 -7.46 17.40
CA GLY A 73 -16.59 -8.06 18.72
C GLY A 73 -16.51 -7.01 19.85
N ARG A 74 -15.58 -6.05 19.73
CA ARG A 74 -15.43 -4.99 20.73
C ARG A 74 -16.63 -4.03 20.77
N ILE A 75 -17.15 -3.63 19.62
CA ILE A 75 -18.35 -2.78 19.52
C ILE A 75 -19.54 -3.52 20.12
N PHE A 76 -19.79 -4.75 19.68
CA PHE A 76 -20.91 -5.55 20.16
C PHE A 76 -20.87 -5.74 21.68
N SER A 77 -19.71 -6.13 22.22
CA SER A 77 -19.52 -6.28 23.66
C SER A 77 -19.74 -4.97 24.41
N LEU A 78 -19.23 -3.84 23.90
CA LEU A 78 -19.41 -2.54 24.55
C LEU A 78 -20.89 -2.12 24.59
N VAL A 79 -21.62 -2.28 23.49
CA VAL A 79 -23.05 -1.95 23.43
C VAL A 79 -23.84 -2.80 24.42
N GLN A 80 -23.58 -4.11 24.47
CA GLN A 80 -24.20 -5.02 25.45
C GLN A 80 -23.93 -4.59 26.89
N LYS A 81 -22.68 -4.22 27.20
CA LYS A 81 -22.29 -3.77 28.55
C LYS A 81 -23.01 -2.49 28.96
N ILE A 82 -23.21 -1.53 28.05
CA ILE A 82 -23.95 -0.29 28.35
C ILE A 82 -25.41 -0.59 28.67
N ILE A 83 -26.05 -1.49 27.91
CA ILE A 83 -27.43 -1.93 28.17
C ILE A 83 -27.51 -2.69 29.50
N ALA A 84 -26.56 -3.60 29.76
CA ALA A 84 -26.49 -4.34 31.03
C ALA A 84 -26.30 -3.41 32.22
N TYR A 85 -25.44 -2.39 32.10
CA TYR A 85 -25.23 -1.37 33.13
C TYR A 85 -26.52 -0.61 33.43
N SER A 86 -27.26 -0.21 32.40
CA SER A 86 -28.54 0.50 32.54
C SER A 86 -29.60 -0.35 33.27
N GLY A 87 -29.52 -1.68 33.15
CA GLY A 87 -30.36 -2.63 33.89
C GLY A 87 -29.80 -3.08 35.25
N GLY A 88 -28.69 -2.52 35.72
CA GLY A 88 -28.04 -2.92 36.98
C GLY A 88 -27.41 -4.31 36.96
N LYS A 89 -27.09 -4.84 35.78
CA LYS A 89 -26.58 -6.21 35.56
C LYS A 89 -25.11 -6.27 35.17
N LEU A 90 -24.45 -5.13 34.95
CA LEU A 90 -23.02 -5.11 34.64
C LEU A 90 -22.21 -5.27 35.93
N ASP A 91 -21.26 -6.19 35.94
CA ASP A 91 -20.32 -6.40 37.04
C ASP A 91 -19.46 -5.15 37.28
N GLY A 92 -19.34 -4.74 38.54
CA GLY A 92 -18.51 -3.63 38.97
C GLY A 92 -17.01 -3.84 38.73
N GLU A 93 -16.57 -5.09 38.59
CA GLU A 93 -15.19 -5.47 38.25
C GLU A 93 -14.93 -5.48 36.73
N ASP A 94 -15.94 -5.27 35.87
CA ASP A 94 -15.73 -5.23 34.43
C ASP A 94 -14.81 -4.06 34.03
N ASN A 95 -13.85 -4.37 33.15
CA ASN A 95 -12.84 -3.41 32.68
C ASN A 95 -13.45 -2.13 32.06
N ASP A 96 -14.65 -2.19 31.48
CA ASP A 96 -15.34 -1.04 30.90
C ASP A 96 -16.26 -0.32 31.91
N TYR A 97 -16.57 -0.93 33.07
CA TYR A 97 -17.54 -0.43 34.05
C TYR A 97 -17.28 1.03 34.43
N LYS A 98 -16.06 1.36 34.88
CA LYS A 98 -15.72 2.74 35.30
C LYS A 98 -15.94 3.78 34.19
N SER A 99 -15.67 3.40 32.93
CA SER A 99 -15.85 4.31 31.80
C SER A 99 -17.32 4.49 31.41
N ILE A 100 -18.11 3.42 31.52
CA ILE A 100 -19.55 3.43 31.29
C ILE A 100 -20.24 4.22 32.41
N ASP A 101 -19.94 3.91 33.66
CA ASP A 101 -20.46 4.59 34.85
C ASP A 101 -20.23 6.10 34.79
N LYS A 102 -19.00 6.53 34.47
CA LYS A 102 -18.68 7.95 34.28
C LYS A 102 -19.50 8.59 33.17
N ALA A 103 -19.75 7.89 32.06
CA ALA A 103 -20.52 8.42 30.93
C ALA A 103 -22.02 8.50 31.27
N MET A 104 -22.58 7.44 31.85
CA MET A 104 -24.01 7.30 32.14
C MET A 104 -24.47 8.18 33.30
N ARG A 105 -23.65 8.39 34.35
CA ARG A 105 -23.97 9.29 35.47
C ARG A 105 -24.28 10.72 35.05
N ARG A 106 -23.76 11.17 33.90
CA ARG A 106 -24.05 12.50 33.34
C ARG A 106 -25.53 12.66 32.95
N PHE A 107 -26.20 11.56 32.69
CA PHE A 107 -27.57 11.50 32.21
C PHE A 107 -28.52 10.84 33.21
N SER A 108 -28.05 10.43 34.40
CA SER A 108 -28.86 9.61 35.32
C SER A 108 -30.07 10.34 35.90
N ALA A 109 -30.10 11.68 35.87
CA ALA A 109 -31.25 12.49 36.27
C ALA A 109 -32.21 12.80 35.11
N ASP A 110 -31.85 12.46 33.87
CA ASP A 110 -32.63 12.74 32.67
C ASP A 110 -33.21 11.43 32.11
N GLU A 111 -34.49 11.18 32.41
CA GLU A 111 -35.20 9.97 31.99
C GLU A 111 -35.33 9.89 30.46
N LYS A 112 -35.48 11.03 29.76
CA LYS A 112 -35.56 11.08 28.30
C LYS A 112 -34.22 10.66 27.69
N ALA A 113 -33.12 11.18 28.22
CA ALA A 113 -31.77 10.80 27.80
C ALA A 113 -31.49 9.31 27.99
N MET A 114 -31.81 8.79 29.18
CA MET A 114 -31.62 7.38 29.50
C MET A 114 -32.47 6.47 28.62
N GLY A 115 -33.73 6.82 28.41
CA GLY A 115 -34.62 6.11 27.49
C GLY A 115 -34.08 6.07 26.07
N HIS A 116 -33.61 7.21 25.55
CA HIS A 116 -33.01 7.32 24.22
C HIS A 116 -31.76 6.44 24.06
N ILE A 117 -30.83 6.50 25.03
CA ILE A 117 -29.60 5.69 25.01
C ILE A 117 -29.93 4.20 24.94
N VAL A 118 -30.81 3.74 25.83
CA VAL A 118 -31.15 2.31 25.92
C VAL A 118 -31.90 1.85 24.68
N ALA A 119 -32.91 2.59 24.23
CA ALA A 119 -33.70 2.23 23.05
C ALA A 119 -32.85 2.17 21.78
N THR A 120 -32.01 3.18 21.56
CA THR A 120 -31.12 3.27 20.38
C THR A 120 -30.11 2.12 20.37
N LEU A 121 -29.49 1.82 21.51
CA LEU A 121 -28.50 0.74 21.60
C LEU A 121 -29.14 -0.65 21.49
N GLN A 122 -30.37 -0.83 21.99
CA GLN A 122 -31.12 -2.08 21.81
C GLN A 122 -31.48 -2.33 20.34
N ASP A 123 -31.89 -1.30 19.61
CA ASP A 123 -32.12 -1.39 18.17
C ASP A 123 -30.80 -1.69 17.44
N ALA A 124 -29.74 -0.95 17.76
CA ALA A 124 -28.43 -1.14 17.18
C ALA A 124 -27.92 -2.58 17.34
N ILE A 125 -28.09 -3.22 18.52
CA ILE A 125 -27.67 -4.63 18.70
C ILE A 125 -28.32 -5.58 17.69
N ARG A 126 -29.62 -5.40 17.41
CA ARG A 126 -30.35 -6.26 16.47
C ARG A 126 -29.83 -6.10 15.05
N ARG A 127 -29.35 -4.89 14.73
CA ARG A 127 -28.87 -4.48 13.41
C ARG A 127 -27.36 -4.49 13.25
N LEU A 128 -26.59 -4.74 14.31
CA LEU A 128 -25.14 -4.86 14.24
C LEU A 128 -24.64 -5.91 13.22
N PRO A 129 -25.36 -7.01 12.93
CA PRO A 129 -25.00 -7.89 11.81
C PRO A 129 -24.97 -7.20 10.45
N GLU A 130 -25.73 -6.11 10.26
CA GLU A 130 -25.78 -5.28 9.04
C GLU A 130 -24.62 -4.27 8.97
N SER A 131 -23.77 -4.21 10.02
CA SER A 131 -22.72 -3.20 10.10
C SER A 131 -21.60 -3.40 9.06
N VAL A 132 -21.18 -2.29 8.45
CA VAL A 132 -20.07 -2.27 7.50
C VAL A 132 -18.74 -2.18 8.24
N ILE A 133 -18.32 -3.29 8.84
CA ILE A 133 -17.02 -3.44 9.52
C ILE A 133 -16.21 -4.48 8.77
N SER A 134 -15.24 -4.04 7.97
CA SER A 134 -14.53 -4.89 7.01
C SER A 134 -13.14 -4.35 6.69
N THR A 135 -12.39 -5.05 5.83
CA THR A 135 -11.24 -4.45 5.15
C THR A 135 -11.69 -3.49 4.04
N ILE A 136 -10.74 -2.69 3.53
CA ILE A 136 -10.97 -1.81 2.37
C ILE A 136 -11.38 -2.61 1.12
N HIS A 137 -10.76 -3.77 0.90
CA HIS A 137 -11.05 -4.63 -0.25
C HIS A 137 -12.48 -5.17 -0.18
N SER A 138 -12.87 -5.72 0.98
CA SER A 138 -14.22 -6.23 1.20
C SER A 138 -15.29 -5.13 1.08
N TYR A 139 -14.99 -3.91 1.52
CA TYR A 139 -15.87 -2.75 1.34
C TYR A 139 -16.03 -2.38 -0.14
N CYS A 140 -14.92 -2.28 -0.89
CA CYS A 140 -14.98 -2.00 -2.32
C CYS A 140 -15.73 -3.10 -3.08
N LEU A 141 -15.55 -4.37 -2.72
CA LEU A 141 -16.28 -5.48 -3.33
C LEU A 141 -17.78 -5.36 -3.08
N HIS A 142 -18.20 -5.04 -1.85
CA HIS A 142 -19.61 -4.77 -1.53
C HIS A 142 -20.18 -3.61 -2.36
N LEU A 143 -19.41 -2.55 -2.62
CA LEU A 143 -19.85 -1.46 -3.49
C LEU A 143 -20.03 -1.91 -4.94
N ILE A 144 -19.13 -2.74 -5.48
CA ILE A 144 -19.27 -3.28 -6.84
C ILE A 144 -20.47 -4.23 -6.91
N ASP A 145 -20.67 -5.08 -5.90
CA ASP A 145 -21.83 -5.98 -5.82
C ASP A 145 -23.16 -5.19 -5.78
N SER A 146 -23.19 -4.09 -5.02
CA SER A 146 -24.38 -3.25 -4.86
C SER A 146 -24.66 -2.33 -6.06
N TYR A 147 -23.63 -1.92 -6.80
CA TYR A 147 -23.72 -0.87 -7.83
C TYR A 147 -23.06 -1.23 -9.17
N GLY A 148 -22.73 -2.49 -9.40
CA GLY A 148 -22.02 -2.98 -10.60
C GLY A 148 -22.70 -2.57 -11.89
N ASP A 149 -24.04 -2.68 -11.93
CA ASP A 149 -24.86 -2.28 -13.07
C ASP A 149 -24.61 -0.82 -13.50
N TYR A 150 -24.36 0.09 -12.55
CA TYR A 150 -24.10 1.50 -12.85
C TYR A 150 -22.74 1.74 -13.52
N ILE A 151 -21.77 0.86 -13.28
CA ILE A 151 -20.41 0.95 -13.84
C ILE A 151 -20.19 -0.05 -14.99
N GLY A 152 -21.26 -0.71 -15.46
CA GLY A 152 -21.19 -1.70 -16.54
C GLY A 152 -20.41 -2.97 -16.15
N MET A 153 -20.39 -3.31 -14.87
CA MET A 153 -19.79 -4.53 -14.34
C MET A 153 -20.89 -5.48 -13.87
N ASP A 154 -20.62 -6.78 -13.93
CA ASP A 154 -21.53 -7.77 -13.35
C ASP A 154 -21.72 -7.50 -11.86
N ALA A 155 -22.98 -7.59 -11.39
CA ALA A 155 -23.36 -7.38 -10.00
C ALA A 155 -22.81 -8.46 -9.03
N SER A 156 -21.97 -9.39 -9.49
CA SER A 156 -21.35 -10.43 -8.66
C SER A 156 -19.95 -10.81 -9.18
N PRO A 157 -18.96 -9.93 -9.06
CA PRO A 157 -17.62 -10.18 -9.61
C PRO A 157 -16.90 -11.28 -8.83
N SER A 158 -16.32 -12.25 -9.52
CA SER A 158 -15.38 -13.21 -8.93
C SER A 158 -13.97 -12.62 -8.88
N VAL A 159 -13.38 -12.54 -7.69
CA VAL A 159 -11.98 -12.15 -7.54
C VAL A 159 -11.10 -13.35 -7.91
N ILE A 160 -10.36 -13.23 -9.01
CA ILE A 160 -9.39 -14.23 -9.46
C ILE A 160 -8.06 -14.12 -8.71
N ALA A 161 -7.36 -15.24 -8.58
CA ALA A 161 -6.03 -15.29 -7.99
C ALA A 161 -4.95 -14.79 -8.97
N ASP A 162 -3.77 -14.44 -8.46
CA ASP A 162 -2.68 -13.88 -9.29
C ASP A 162 -2.15 -14.87 -10.35
N ASP A 163 -2.17 -16.17 -10.07
CA ASP A 163 -1.79 -17.22 -11.01
C ASP A 163 -2.82 -17.35 -12.15
N GLU A 164 -4.11 -17.39 -11.82
CA GLU A 164 -5.20 -17.40 -12.80
C GLU A 164 -5.19 -16.13 -13.66
N LYS A 165 -4.99 -14.96 -13.03
CA LYS A 165 -4.79 -13.67 -13.71
C LYS A 165 -3.66 -13.72 -14.74
N ASN A 166 -2.52 -14.35 -14.41
CA ASN A 166 -1.39 -14.46 -15.33
C ASN A 166 -1.72 -15.37 -16.52
N VAL A 167 -2.43 -16.48 -16.29
CA VAL A 167 -2.88 -17.37 -17.38
C VAL A 167 -3.82 -16.63 -18.33
N ILE A 168 -4.85 -15.96 -17.80
CA ILE A 168 -5.80 -15.19 -18.60
C ILE A 168 -5.09 -14.08 -19.38
N PHE A 169 -4.14 -13.39 -18.73
CA PHE A 169 -3.35 -12.36 -19.40
C PHE A 169 -2.55 -12.93 -20.57
N ASP A 170 -1.84 -14.04 -20.38
CA ASP A 170 -1.00 -14.64 -21.42
C ASP A 170 -1.84 -15.13 -22.60
N GLU A 171 -3.06 -15.63 -22.37
CA GLU A 171 -4.00 -16.01 -23.43
C GLU A 171 -4.47 -14.80 -24.24
N VAL A 172 -4.92 -13.73 -23.57
CA VAL A 172 -5.37 -12.49 -24.23
C VAL A 172 -4.20 -11.86 -24.98
N TYR A 173 -3.02 -11.76 -24.36
CA TYR A 173 -1.82 -11.20 -24.97
C TYR A 173 -1.43 -11.94 -26.25
N LYS A 174 -1.44 -13.28 -26.25
CA LYS A 174 -1.17 -14.08 -27.46
C LYS A 174 -2.21 -13.85 -28.55
N ASN A 175 -3.48 -13.78 -28.20
CA ASN A 175 -4.55 -13.55 -29.19
C ASN A 175 -4.42 -12.17 -29.84
N GLU A 176 -4.18 -11.13 -29.05
CA GLU A 176 -4.02 -9.76 -29.57
C GLU A 176 -2.73 -9.61 -30.40
N THR A 177 -1.62 -10.21 -29.96
CA THR A 177 -0.34 -10.16 -30.69
C THR A 177 -0.39 -10.96 -31.99
N ASN A 178 -1.06 -12.11 -32.03
CA ASN A 178 -1.27 -12.87 -33.27
C ASN A 178 -2.03 -12.07 -34.33
N ASN A 179 -2.96 -11.21 -33.92
CA ASN A 179 -3.69 -10.31 -34.83
C ASN A 179 -2.81 -9.18 -35.39
N GLN A 180 -1.62 -8.97 -34.83
CA GLN A 180 -0.67 -7.92 -35.21
C GLN A 180 0.71 -8.52 -35.58
N SER A 181 0.73 -9.71 -36.19
CA SER A 181 1.94 -10.53 -36.34
C SER A 181 3.14 -9.79 -36.94
N LYS A 182 2.93 -8.92 -37.94
CA LYS A 182 4.02 -8.13 -38.56
C LYS A 182 4.67 -7.14 -37.60
N LEU A 183 3.86 -6.43 -36.82
CA LEU A 183 4.36 -5.48 -35.81
C LEU A 183 5.14 -6.22 -34.73
N VAL A 184 4.65 -7.41 -34.34
CA VAL A 184 5.29 -8.24 -33.33
C VAL A 184 6.62 -8.80 -33.84
N GLU A 185 6.70 -9.23 -35.10
CA GLU A 185 7.95 -9.64 -35.74
C GLU A 185 8.99 -8.50 -35.73
N GLU A 186 8.60 -7.29 -36.12
CA GLU A 186 9.48 -6.11 -36.08
C GLU A 186 9.98 -5.79 -34.66
N ILE A 187 9.13 -5.95 -33.64
CA ILE A 187 9.52 -5.73 -32.25
C ILE A 187 10.43 -6.86 -31.74
N ASP A 188 10.16 -8.12 -32.10
CA ASP A 188 10.94 -9.29 -31.66
C ASP A 188 12.39 -9.24 -32.15
N GLU A 189 12.65 -8.58 -33.29
CA GLU A 189 14.01 -8.28 -33.77
C GLU A 189 14.84 -7.41 -32.80
N THR A 190 14.17 -6.64 -31.92
CA THR A 190 14.82 -5.70 -31.00
C THR A 190 14.65 -6.08 -29.52
N VAL A 191 13.51 -6.67 -29.15
CA VAL A 191 13.17 -7.08 -27.79
C VAL A 191 12.48 -8.41 -27.85
N SER A 192 13.07 -9.45 -27.23
CA SER A 192 12.48 -10.79 -27.27
C SER A 192 11.01 -10.80 -26.83
N PHE A 193 10.22 -11.67 -27.46
CA PHE A 193 8.78 -11.80 -27.22
C PHE A 193 8.44 -12.02 -25.73
N TYR A 194 9.28 -12.75 -25.01
CA TYR A 194 9.16 -12.93 -23.56
C TYR A 194 9.26 -11.60 -22.81
N LYS A 195 10.26 -10.77 -23.11
CA LYS A 195 10.42 -9.44 -22.49
C LYS A 195 9.27 -8.51 -22.86
N LEU A 196 8.76 -8.58 -24.10
CA LEU A 196 7.60 -7.80 -24.53
C LEU A 196 6.35 -8.16 -23.70
N SER A 197 6.14 -9.45 -23.42
CA SER A 197 5.04 -9.92 -22.57
C SER A 197 5.15 -9.39 -21.13
N ASP A 198 6.36 -9.33 -20.57
CA ASP A 198 6.60 -8.79 -19.23
C ASP A 198 6.32 -7.28 -19.16
N VAL A 199 6.71 -6.53 -20.19
CA VAL A 199 6.43 -5.09 -20.31
C VAL A 199 4.93 -4.85 -20.43
N ALA A 200 4.25 -5.59 -21.31
CA ALA A 200 2.80 -5.50 -21.47
C ALA A 200 2.07 -5.83 -20.15
N ARG A 201 2.52 -6.86 -19.43
CA ARG A 201 1.96 -7.24 -18.14
C ARG A 201 2.13 -6.13 -17.10
N LYS A 202 3.33 -5.55 -16.99
CA LYS A 202 3.59 -4.38 -16.13
C LYS A 202 2.73 -3.20 -16.54
N PHE A 203 2.57 -2.93 -17.83
CA PHE A 203 1.72 -1.84 -18.32
C PHE A 203 0.25 -2.04 -17.93
N CYS A 204 -0.29 -3.25 -17.97
CA CYS A 204 -1.67 -3.52 -17.59
C CYS A 204 -1.91 -3.43 -16.07
N PHE A 205 -0.99 -3.93 -15.25
CA PHE A 205 -1.26 -4.14 -13.82
C PHE A 205 -0.48 -3.25 -12.86
N ASP A 206 0.50 -2.48 -13.32
CA ASP A 206 1.21 -1.48 -12.52
C ASP A 206 0.85 -0.07 -12.98
N ALA A 207 0.09 0.64 -12.14
CA ALA A 207 -0.35 2.00 -12.43
C ALA A 207 0.78 3.03 -12.45
N GLY A 208 1.85 2.81 -11.67
CA GLY A 208 3.03 3.66 -11.66
C GLY A 208 3.80 3.52 -12.97
N PHE A 209 4.11 2.28 -13.35
CA PHE A 209 4.75 1.95 -14.62
C PHE A 209 3.93 2.46 -15.81
N ARG A 210 2.62 2.19 -15.84
CA ARG A 210 1.74 2.66 -16.91
C ARG A 210 1.75 4.18 -17.07
N ARG A 211 1.72 4.95 -15.98
CA ARG A 211 1.79 6.43 -16.04
C ARG A 211 3.14 6.90 -16.57
N ALA A 212 4.24 6.34 -16.07
CA ALA A 212 5.58 6.68 -16.52
C ALA A 212 5.74 6.36 -18.01
N PHE A 213 5.34 5.16 -18.43
CA PHE A 213 5.36 4.71 -19.82
C PHE A 213 4.48 5.58 -20.71
N SER A 214 3.25 5.91 -20.30
CA SER A 214 2.34 6.73 -21.12
C SER A 214 2.85 8.15 -21.27
N ARG A 215 3.35 8.77 -20.18
CA ARG A 215 3.97 10.08 -20.23
C ARG A 215 5.16 10.08 -21.19
N TYR A 216 5.99 9.06 -21.10
CA TYR A 216 7.12 8.88 -21.98
C TYR A 216 6.68 8.70 -23.44
N ALA A 217 5.66 7.89 -23.71
CA ALA A 217 5.10 7.69 -25.05
C ALA A 217 4.52 8.99 -25.66
N ASP A 218 3.98 9.89 -24.82
CA ASP A 218 3.54 11.20 -25.28
C ASP A 218 4.72 12.15 -25.56
N ASP A 219 5.78 12.10 -24.75
CA ASP A 219 7.04 12.82 -25.01
C ASP A 219 7.70 12.31 -26.32
N LEU A 220 7.55 11.02 -26.63
CA LEU A 220 8.09 10.34 -27.82
C LEU A 220 7.42 10.69 -29.16
N LYS A 221 6.19 11.24 -29.17
CA LYS A 221 5.53 11.64 -30.44
C LYS A 221 6.29 12.70 -31.22
N ASN A 222 7.33 13.30 -30.63
CA ASN A 222 8.09 14.41 -31.19
C ASN A 222 9.53 14.07 -31.62
N GLU A 223 10.10 12.87 -31.38
CA GLU A 223 11.50 12.53 -31.73
C GLU A 223 11.72 11.03 -32.08
N THR A 224 12.81 10.71 -32.80
CA THR A 224 13.21 9.34 -33.19
C THR A 224 13.74 8.49 -32.02
N ILE A 225 13.37 7.22 -32.00
CA ILE A 225 13.53 6.27 -30.87
C ILE A 225 14.94 5.65 -30.79
N ASP A 226 15.50 5.53 -29.57
CA ASP A 226 16.56 4.58 -29.21
C ASP A 226 16.09 3.67 -28.05
N LEU A 227 15.64 2.45 -28.40
CA LEU A 227 15.16 1.43 -27.44
C LEU A 227 16.21 1.08 -26.38
N ARG A 228 17.49 1.23 -26.70
CA ARG A 228 18.60 1.03 -25.77
C ARG A 228 18.53 2.04 -24.63
N ASN A 229 18.36 3.33 -24.95
CA ASN A 229 18.31 4.39 -23.94
C ASN A 229 17.08 4.26 -23.03
N ILE A 230 15.96 3.76 -23.58
CA ILE A 230 14.74 3.46 -22.83
C ILE A 230 15.00 2.36 -21.80
N TRP A 231 15.53 1.23 -22.28
CA TRP A 231 15.78 0.07 -21.44
C TRP A 231 16.87 0.36 -20.39
N LEU A 232 17.91 1.10 -20.80
CA LEU A 232 18.95 1.60 -19.91
C LEU A 232 18.35 2.47 -18.81
N ALA A 233 17.48 3.43 -19.12
CA ALA A 233 16.86 4.31 -18.12
C ALA A 233 16.02 3.54 -17.10
N MET A 234 15.26 2.52 -17.53
CA MET A 234 14.46 1.69 -16.64
C MET A 234 15.31 0.90 -15.64
N LEU A 235 16.42 0.32 -16.09
CA LEU A 235 17.32 -0.44 -15.21
C LEU A 235 18.25 0.47 -14.40
N LEU A 236 18.58 1.65 -14.94
CA LEU A 236 19.42 2.61 -14.23
C LEU A 236 18.75 3.02 -12.92
N GLU A 237 17.44 3.25 -12.89
CA GLU A 237 16.73 3.65 -11.67
C GLU A 237 16.86 2.62 -10.55
N GLU A 238 16.79 1.32 -10.87
CA GLU A 238 16.95 0.21 -9.92
C GLU A 238 18.39 0.13 -9.37
N HIS A 239 19.37 0.50 -10.19
CA HIS A 239 20.79 0.29 -9.91
C HIS A 239 21.56 1.56 -9.54
N LEU A 240 20.96 2.74 -9.70
CA LEU A 240 21.64 4.04 -9.62
C LEU A 240 22.37 4.23 -8.29
N LYS A 241 21.69 3.84 -7.20
CA LYS A 241 22.24 3.98 -5.84
C LYS A 241 23.49 3.12 -5.66
N ASP A 242 23.42 1.84 -6.04
CA ASP A 242 24.52 0.91 -5.87
C ASP A 242 25.71 1.29 -6.77
N ILE A 243 25.45 1.79 -7.98
CA ILE A 243 26.48 2.30 -8.90
C ILE A 243 27.14 3.54 -8.31
N ALA A 244 26.38 4.55 -7.89
CA ALA A 244 26.91 5.80 -7.34
C ALA A 244 27.77 5.53 -6.10
N GLU A 245 27.24 4.77 -5.13
CA GLU A 245 27.97 4.42 -3.91
C GLU A 245 29.25 3.61 -4.20
N GLY A 246 29.22 2.72 -5.19
CA GLY A 246 30.38 1.91 -5.55
C GLY A 246 31.43 2.66 -6.38
N LEU A 247 31.04 3.61 -7.24
CA LEU A 247 31.99 4.48 -7.96
C LEU A 247 32.72 5.41 -6.99
N ASP A 248 32.02 5.99 -6.01
CA ASP A 248 32.65 6.79 -4.96
C ASP A 248 33.60 5.95 -4.10
N ALA A 249 33.18 4.74 -3.70
CA ALA A 249 34.04 3.81 -2.99
C ALA A 249 35.27 3.38 -3.81
N SER A 250 35.15 3.30 -5.14
CA SER A 250 36.26 2.96 -6.04
C SER A 250 37.31 4.07 -6.08
N ARG A 251 36.90 5.35 -6.09
CA ARG A 251 37.81 6.50 -6.02
C ARG A 251 38.58 6.51 -4.70
N GLU A 252 37.91 6.24 -3.59
CA GLU A 252 38.55 6.16 -2.27
C GLU A 252 39.54 4.99 -2.21
N MET A 253 39.15 3.81 -2.69
CA MET A 253 40.04 2.65 -2.68
C MET A 253 41.24 2.77 -3.63
N ALA A 254 41.13 3.51 -4.74
CA ALA A 254 42.25 3.81 -5.63
C ALA A 254 43.34 4.67 -4.96
N GLN A 255 42.99 5.46 -3.94
CA GLN A 255 43.96 6.21 -3.13
C GLN A 255 44.64 5.33 -2.08
N LEU A 256 43.94 4.29 -1.58
CA LEU A 256 44.44 3.39 -0.55
C LEU A 256 45.35 2.27 -1.08
N ASP A 257 45.10 1.80 -2.31
CA ASP A 257 45.92 0.80 -2.99
C ASP A 257 46.02 1.06 -4.50
N GLU A 258 47.07 1.77 -4.89
CA GLU A 258 47.33 2.16 -6.28
C GLU A 258 47.51 0.95 -7.22
N ARG A 259 47.89 -0.22 -6.71
CA ARG A 259 48.04 -1.46 -7.52
C ARG A 259 46.70 -1.99 -8.04
N LYS A 260 45.59 -1.46 -7.51
CA LYS A 260 44.22 -1.83 -7.90
C LYS A 260 43.55 -0.76 -8.75
N ARG A 261 44.24 0.34 -9.09
CA ARG A 261 43.69 1.43 -9.90
C ARG A 261 43.10 0.92 -11.22
N ASP A 262 43.81 0.05 -11.94
CA ASP A 262 43.32 -0.60 -13.16
C ASP A 262 41.95 -1.28 -13.02
N TYR A 263 41.65 -1.85 -11.85
CA TYR A 263 40.35 -2.51 -11.60
C TYR A 263 39.23 -1.49 -11.48
N TYR A 264 39.48 -0.40 -10.76
CA TYR A 264 38.51 0.68 -10.52
C TYR A 264 38.29 1.51 -11.79
N ASP A 265 39.36 1.75 -12.55
CA ASP A 265 39.27 2.40 -13.86
C ASP A 265 38.46 1.55 -14.84
N ALA A 266 38.66 0.22 -14.83
CA ALA A 266 37.83 -0.69 -15.63
C ALA A 266 36.35 -0.69 -15.20
N LEU A 267 36.06 -0.47 -13.92
CA LEU A 267 34.68 -0.35 -13.44
C LEU A 267 34.00 0.91 -13.97
N LEU A 268 34.68 2.06 -13.86
CA LEU A 268 34.19 3.33 -14.39
C LEU A 268 34.07 3.28 -15.92
N GLY A 269 35.12 2.82 -16.60
CA GLY A 269 35.13 2.69 -18.06
C GLY A 269 34.05 1.75 -18.58
N ASN A 270 33.77 0.64 -17.88
CA ASN A 270 32.65 -0.24 -18.25
C ASN A 270 31.29 0.41 -18.03
N PHE A 271 31.12 1.26 -17.01
CA PHE A 271 29.89 2.00 -16.82
C PHE A 271 29.71 3.08 -17.90
N GLU A 272 30.77 3.81 -18.25
CA GLU A 272 30.77 4.79 -19.34
C GLU A 272 30.48 4.11 -20.69
N ALA A 273 31.09 2.96 -20.96
CA ALA A 273 30.82 2.12 -22.13
C ALA A 273 29.35 1.69 -22.20
N VAL A 274 28.76 1.28 -21.06
CA VAL A 274 27.32 0.96 -20.97
C VAL A 274 26.45 2.18 -21.30
N LEU A 275 26.80 3.38 -20.80
CA LEU A 275 26.07 4.61 -21.11
C LEU A 275 26.24 5.04 -22.58
N GLY A 276 27.44 4.85 -23.15
CA GLY A 276 27.79 5.16 -24.53
C GLY A 276 27.28 4.15 -25.57
N GLY A 277 26.90 2.95 -25.13
CA GLY A 277 26.34 1.90 -25.98
C GLY A 277 27.39 1.03 -26.65
N GLU A 278 28.56 0.97 -26.05
CA GLU A 278 29.64 0.13 -26.52
C GLU A 278 29.39 -1.33 -26.14
N THR A 279 29.80 -2.25 -27.02
CA THR A 279 29.70 -3.69 -26.81
C THR A 279 31.02 -4.31 -26.34
N GLU A 280 32.11 -3.53 -26.34
CA GLU A 280 33.43 -3.95 -25.86
C GLU A 280 33.65 -3.47 -24.43
N PHE A 281 34.00 -4.39 -23.53
CA PHE A 281 34.19 -4.09 -22.10
C PHE A 281 35.59 -4.44 -21.62
N GLN A 282 36.12 -3.62 -20.73
CA GLN A 282 37.42 -3.84 -20.11
C GLN A 282 37.36 -4.98 -19.09
N PRO A 283 38.33 -5.92 -19.13
CA PRO A 283 38.39 -7.00 -18.16
C PRO A 283 38.84 -6.48 -16.79
N TYR A 284 38.16 -6.91 -15.74
CA TYR A 284 38.55 -6.61 -14.37
C TYR A 284 39.84 -7.36 -13.99
N LYS A 285 40.98 -6.64 -13.93
CA LYS A 285 42.29 -7.26 -13.62
C LYS A 285 42.45 -7.55 -12.13
N GLY A 286 42.56 -8.83 -11.78
CA GLY A 286 42.82 -9.32 -10.41
C GLY A 286 41.57 -9.52 -9.56
N GLN A 287 41.75 -9.80 -8.26
CA GLN A 287 40.65 -10.04 -7.31
C GLN A 287 40.54 -8.96 -6.23
N LEU A 288 39.31 -8.60 -5.87
CA LEU A 288 38.99 -7.77 -4.69
C LEU A 288 38.98 -8.65 -3.44
N ARG A 289 40.02 -8.52 -2.61
CA ARG A 289 40.14 -9.22 -1.32
C ARG A 289 40.28 -8.19 -0.20
N THR A 290 39.68 -8.50 0.95
CA THR A 290 39.83 -7.69 2.17
C THR A 290 41.28 -7.71 2.63
N THR A 291 41.83 -6.54 2.94
CA THR A 291 43.17 -6.38 3.55
C THR A 291 43.10 -5.31 4.64
N LYS A 292 44.15 -5.16 5.46
CA LYS A 292 44.23 -4.06 6.44
C LYS A 292 44.07 -2.66 5.83
N LYS A 293 44.35 -2.50 4.53
CA LYS A 293 44.26 -1.23 3.79
C LYS A 293 42.94 -1.05 3.03
N LEU A 294 42.14 -2.11 2.87
CA LEU A 294 40.91 -2.11 2.07
C LEU A 294 39.73 -2.50 2.97
N PRO A 295 38.97 -1.51 3.48
CA PRO A 295 37.83 -1.74 4.36
C PRO A 295 36.77 -2.63 3.70
N LYS A 296 36.21 -3.58 4.47
CA LYS A 296 35.15 -4.48 3.99
C LYS A 296 33.93 -3.73 3.44
N ALA A 297 33.52 -2.65 4.11
CA ALA A 297 32.36 -1.85 3.71
C ALA A 297 32.51 -1.20 2.31
N LEU A 298 33.68 -0.63 2.01
CA LEU A 298 33.96 -0.07 0.68
C LEU A 298 33.99 -1.17 -0.38
N LEU A 299 34.60 -2.31 -0.05
CA LEU A 299 34.72 -3.45 -0.94
C LEU A 299 33.36 -4.07 -1.31
N ASP A 300 32.41 -4.09 -0.36
CA ASP A 300 31.05 -4.55 -0.62
C ASP A 300 30.28 -3.59 -1.54
N ARG A 301 30.46 -2.27 -1.41
CA ARG A 301 29.86 -1.27 -2.34
C ARG A 301 30.39 -1.43 -3.77
N VAL A 302 31.70 -1.62 -3.93
CA VAL A 302 32.28 -1.86 -5.27
C VAL A 302 31.77 -3.15 -5.90
N ARG A 303 31.58 -4.21 -5.11
CA ARG A 303 31.00 -5.47 -5.62
C ARG A 303 29.56 -5.30 -6.08
N LYS A 304 28.76 -4.51 -5.36
CA LYS A 304 27.38 -4.18 -5.76
C LYS A 304 27.36 -3.38 -7.06
N ALA A 305 28.16 -2.31 -7.16
CA ALA A 305 28.29 -1.55 -8.40
C ALA A 305 28.72 -2.42 -9.58
N LYS A 306 29.70 -3.31 -9.39
CA LYS A 306 30.09 -4.26 -10.44
C LYS A 306 28.91 -5.13 -10.89
N SER A 307 28.16 -5.69 -9.95
CA SER A 307 27.03 -6.57 -10.26
C SER A 307 25.93 -5.81 -11.00
N ALA A 308 25.66 -4.58 -10.58
CA ALA A 308 24.75 -3.67 -11.25
C ALA A 308 25.21 -3.31 -12.68
N ILE A 309 26.47 -2.93 -12.86
CA ILE A 309 27.04 -2.63 -14.18
C ILE A 309 27.00 -3.86 -15.08
N ASP A 310 27.35 -5.04 -14.56
CA ASP A 310 27.29 -6.27 -15.35
C ASP A 310 25.85 -6.63 -15.75
N ALA A 311 24.84 -6.36 -14.91
CA ALA A 311 23.43 -6.49 -15.28
C ALA A 311 23.00 -5.50 -16.38
N LEU A 312 23.61 -4.30 -16.40
CA LEU A 312 23.38 -3.31 -17.46
C LEU A 312 24.12 -3.63 -18.76
N LYS A 313 25.19 -4.44 -18.76
CA LYS A 313 25.91 -4.81 -20.01
C LYS A 313 25.05 -5.58 -20.99
N ASP A 314 24.12 -6.40 -20.50
CA ASP A 314 23.17 -7.16 -21.32
C ASP A 314 22.24 -6.25 -22.14
N THR A 315 22.16 -4.96 -21.78
CA THR A 315 21.40 -3.94 -22.51
C THR A 315 22.14 -3.39 -23.73
N ALA A 316 23.48 -3.42 -23.70
CA ALA A 316 24.31 -2.91 -24.80
C ALA A 316 24.53 -3.97 -25.90
N VAL A 317 24.57 -5.25 -25.54
CA VAL A 317 24.88 -6.36 -26.46
C VAL A 317 23.71 -6.74 -27.39
N ASN A 318 22.48 -6.36 -27.06
CA ASN A 318 21.26 -6.78 -27.78
C ASN A 318 20.64 -5.70 -28.67
N THR A 319 21.38 -4.63 -29.01
CA THR A 319 20.90 -3.60 -29.93
C THR A 319 21.58 -3.70 -31.30
N PRO A 320 20.85 -3.82 -32.42
CA PRO A 320 21.44 -3.70 -33.75
C PRO A 320 22.00 -2.29 -33.94
N SER A 321 23.20 -2.20 -34.52
CA SER A 321 23.81 -0.96 -35.00
C SER A 321 22.97 -0.25 -36.04
#